data_AF-A7TJT1-F1
#
_entry.id   AF-A7TJT1-F1
#
_cell.length_a   1.000
_cell.length_b   1.000
_cell.length_c   1.000
_cell.angle_alpha   90.00
_cell.angle_beta   90.00
_cell.angle_gamma   90.00
#
_symmetry.space_group_name_H-M   'P 1'
#
loop_
_entity.id
_entity.type
_entity.pdbx_description
1 polymer ?
#
loop_
_entity_poly.entity_id
_entity_poly.type
_entity_poly.pdbx_seq_one_letter_code
_entity_poly.pdbx_strand_id
1 'polypeptide(L)'
;MDSEFSLHYSNKVFNDLVETSKNLPNDSSEFESIQLSINEIRKRASELRKDREAKQVNHTKAHYLLAGSGISIEDVDNSIKNLQSKHIIEQHFPNKQLEGELDTYLRLKKDENILSSIEKLLSTASKDFDSFVSQNLNLDWEQHKDEVRENFGILVKRKNMDSNKSGFRSVTPAVPKWGGNNNSILDSSSGFRLNVNENYLLRDKFERYAKIIHAFNNARQVRRDFPLVNEIISMLNSSGDSKNRQIMESWYVLRDICTSKVDDVVIRSRLYLEKQFMEYID
;
A
#
# COMPACT_ATOMS: atom_id res chain seq x y z
N MET A 1 27.30 33.23 37.87
CA MET A 1 27.19 31.79 38.21
C MET A 1 26.72 30.98 37.01
N ASP A 2 25.77 31.46 36.20
CA ASP A 2 25.22 30.68 35.07
C ASP A 2 26.15 30.56 33.84
N SER A 3 27.10 31.50 33.67
CA SER A 3 28.01 31.54 32.52
C SER A 3 29.10 30.45 32.57
N GLU A 4 29.63 30.14 33.76
CA GLU A 4 30.66 29.09 33.94
C GLU A 4 30.07 27.69 33.77
N PHE A 5 28.82 27.47 34.20
CA PHE A 5 28.12 26.19 34.00
C PHE A 5 27.86 25.90 32.52
N SER A 6 27.49 26.91 31.73
CA SER A 6 27.33 26.76 30.28
C SER A 6 28.65 26.40 29.59
N LEU A 7 29.77 26.99 30.03
CA LEU A 7 31.08 26.74 29.43
C LEU A 7 31.61 25.34 29.79
N HIS A 8 31.38 24.88 31.02
CA HIS A 8 31.71 23.51 31.41
C HIS A 8 30.85 22.47 30.70
N TYR A 9 29.57 22.76 30.48
CA TYR A 9 28.68 21.87 29.73
C TYR A 9 29.09 21.74 28.26
N SER A 10 29.44 22.85 27.60
CA SER A 10 29.91 22.81 26.20
C SER A 10 31.22 22.05 26.04
N ASN A 11 32.15 22.18 26.99
CA ASN A 11 33.40 21.41 26.97
C ASN A 11 33.15 19.92 27.20
N LYS A 12 32.18 19.57 28.05
CA LYS A 12 31.79 18.18 28.27
C LYS A 12 31.18 17.57 27.01
N VAL A 13 30.23 18.27 26.38
CA VAL A 13 29.61 17.83 25.12
C VAL A 13 30.65 17.70 24.01
N PHE A 14 31.61 18.63 23.92
CA PHE A 14 32.69 18.55 22.94
C PHE A 14 33.60 17.34 23.16
N ASN A 15 33.97 17.06 24.41
CA ASN A 15 34.78 15.88 24.74
C ASN A 15 34.02 14.58 24.49
N ASP A 16 32.73 14.51 24.83
CA ASP A 16 31.86 13.38 24.50
C ASP A 16 31.77 13.19 22.97
N LEU A 17 31.73 14.29 22.20
CA LEU A 17 31.74 14.25 20.73
C LEU A 17 33.07 13.73 20.17
N VAL A 18 34.20 14.14 20.76
CA VAL A 18 35.54 13.68 20.37
C VAL A 18 35.72 12.21 20.71
N GLU A 19 35.25 11.75 21.87
CA GLU A 19 35.30 10.34 22.25
C GLU A 19 34.39 9.49 21.37
N THR A 20 33.18 9.96 21.06
CA THR A 20 32.29 9.26 20.12
C THR A 20 32.90 9.21 18.72
N SER A 21 33.57 10.27 18.26
CA SER A 21 34.26 10.31 16.95
C SER A 21 35.34 9.24 16.81
N LYS A 22 36.06 8.93 17.90
CA LYS A 22 37.08 7.88 17.95
C LYS A 22 36.51 6.47 17.92
N ASN A 23 35.25 6.33 18.34
CA ASN A 23 34.55 5.04 18.42
C ASN A 23 33.74 4.70 17.15
N LEU A 24 33.77 5.54 16.11
CA LEU A 24 33.10 5.17 14.85
C LEU A 24 33.87 4.04 14.14
N PRO A 25 33.17 2.96 13.70
CA PRO A 25 33.77 1.92 12.87
C PRO A 25 34.28 2.54 11.56
N ASN A 26 35.58 2.46 11.32
CA ASN A 26 36.18 2.92 10.07
C ASN A 26 36.36 1.75 9.11
N ASP A 27 35.73 1.83 7.93
CA ASP A 27 35.78 0.80 6.88
C ASP A 27 37.10 0.84 6.06
N SER A 28 38.04 1.72 6.42
CA SER A 28 39.39 1.77 5.84
C SER A 28 40.43 1.32 6.86
N SER A 29 41.00 0.16 6.61
CA SER A 29 41.92 -0.64 7.41
C SER A 29 43.09 0.12 8.07
N GLU A 30 43.41 -0.32 9.28
CA GLU A 30 44.71 -0.26 10.01
C GLU A 30 45.30 1.07 10.50
N PHE A 31 44.75 2.25 10.18
CA PHE A 31 45.28 3.49 10.73
C PHE A 31 44.30 4.19 11.68
N GLU A 32 44.81 4.66 12.81
CA GLU A 32 44.10 5.53 13.77
C GLU A 32 43.37 6.65 13.02
N SER A 33 42.15 6.99 13.47
CA SER A 33 41.30 8.02 12.87
C SER A 33 42.08 9.31 12.63
N ILE A 34 42.50 9.54 11.38
CA ILE A 34 43.34 10.67 11.03
C ILE A 34 42.52 11.95 11.24
N GLN A 35 42.94 12.77 12.20
CA GLN A 35 42.39 14.11 12.41
C GLN A 35 42.80 15.01 11.25
N LEU A 36 41.97 15.03 10.21
CA LEU A 36 42.19 15.92 9.07
C LEU A 36 41.81 17.35 9.45
N SER A 37 42.68 18.31 9.13
CA SER A 37 42.33 19.73 9.24
C SER A 37 41.18 20.06 8.27
N ILE A 38 40.39 21.09 8.57
CA ILE A 38 39.25 21.51 7.73
C ILE A 38 39.66 21.77 6.26
N ASN A 39 40.91 22.22 6.06
CA ASN A 39 41.47 22.47 4.74
C ASN A 39 41.80 21.17 3.99
N GLU A 40 42.23 20.13 4.70
CA GLU A 40 42.49 18.80 4.13
C GLU A 40 41.20 18.06 3.84
N ILE A 41 40.18 18.18 4.71
CA ILE A 41 38.83 17.66 4.44
C ILE A 41 38.28 18.30 3.17
N ARG A 42 38.40 19.62 3.04
CA ARG A 42 37.95 20.33 1.82
C ARG A 42 38.69 19.84 0.58
N LYS A 43 40.01 19.67 0.66
CA LYS A 43 40.83 19.17 -0.45
C LYS A 43 40.41 17.76 -0.84
N ARG A 44 40.29 16.85 0.12
CA ARG A 44 39.88 15.45 -0.09
C ARG A 44 38.44 15.34 -0.61
N ALA A 45 37.52 16.16 -0.11
CA ALA A 45 36.15 16.24 -0.61
C ALA A 45 36.13 16.73 -2.07
N SER A 46 37.00 17.68 -2.43
CA SER A 46 37.12 18.16 -3.81
C SER A 46 37.71 17.12 -4.76
N GLU A 47 38.69 16.33 -4.30
CA GLU A 47 39.29 15.22 -5.06
C GLU A 47 38.28 14.08 -5.27
N LEU A 48 37.55 13.68 -4.22
CA LEU A 48 36.47 12.68 -4.33
C LEU A 48 35.35 13.14 -5.26
N ARG A 49 35.07 14.44 -5.32
CA ARG A 49 34.08 15.00 -6.24
C ARG A 49 34.56 14.92 -7.69
N LYS A 50 35.84 15.16 -7.97
CA LYS A 50 36.44 15.03 -9.32
C LYS A 50 36.47 13.57 -9.79
N ASP A 51 36.78 12.63 -8.90
CA ASP A 51 36.79 11.18 -9.23
C ASP A 51 35.38 10.65 -9.57
N ARG A 52 34.32 11.24 -9.00
CA ARG A 52 32.93 10.92 -9.40
C ARG A 52 32.60 11.40 -10.81
N GLU A 53 33.09 12.56 -11.22
CA GLU A 53 32.84 13.11 -12.56
C GLU A 53 33.55 12.27 -13.64
N ALA A 54 34.77 11.78 -13.38
CA ALA A 54 35.51 10.93 -14.31
C ALA A 54 34.87 9.53 -14.53
N LYS A 55 34.14 8.99 -13.54
CA LYS A 55 33.43 7.70 -13.66
C LYS A 55 32.09 7.79 -14.40
N GLN A 56 31.55 8.99 -14.65
CA GLN A 56 30.26 9.17 -15.33
C GLN A 56 30.31 8.87 -16.83
N VAL A 57 31.49 8.81 -17.44
CA VAL A 57 31.65 8.63 -18.90
C VAL A 57 31.30 7.21 -19.37
N ASN A 58 31.33 6.21 -18.49
CA ASN A 58 31.12 4.80 -18.86
C ASN A 58 29.80 4.22 -18.31
N HIS A 59 28.69 4.95 -18.41
CA HIS A 59 27.37 4.45 -18.04
C HIS A 59 26.65 3.68 -19.15
N THR A 60 27.29 3.41 -20.29
CA THR A 60 26.71 2.66 -21.42
C THR A 60 26.14 1.30 -21.00
N LYS A 61 26.81 0.60 -20.06
CA LYS A 61 26.32 -0.68 -19.51
C LYS A 61 25.05 -0.49 -18.67
N ALA A 62 24.99 0.57 -17.87
CA ALA A 62 23.80 0.90 -17.09
C ALA A 62 22.64 1.37 -17.99
N HIS A 63 22.95 2.14 -19.04
CA HIS A 63 21.96 2.54 -20.05
C HIS A 63 21.36 1.32 -20.76
N TYR A 64 22.19 0.32 -21.09
CA TYR A 64 21.70 -0.93 -21.69
C TYR A 64 20.84 -1.76 -20.72
N LEU A 65 21.20 -1.80 -19.42
CA LEU A 65 20.42 -2.50 -18.40
C LEU A 65 19.07 -1.83 -18.12
N LEU A 66 19.02 -0.49 -18.13
CA LEU A 66 17.79 0.28 -17.92
C LEU A 66 16.84 0.20 -19.13
N ALA A 67 17.39 0.25 -20.35
CA ALA A 67 16.62 0.01 -21.56
C ALA A 67 16.01 -1.39 -21.58
N GLY A 68 16.73 -2.41 -21.09
CA GLY A 68 16.21 -3.76 -20.92
C GLY A 68 15.10 -3.89 -19.86
N SER A 69 15.01 -2.95 -18.90
CA SER A 69 13.96 -2.94 -17.88
C SER A 69 12.72 -2.13 -18.29
N GLY A 70 12.66 -1.62 -19.52
CA GLY A 70 11.50 -0.89 -20.06
C GLY A 70 11.30 0.51 -19.49
N ILE A 71 12.29 1.06 -18.79
CA ILE A 71 12.24 2.41 -18.19
C ILE A 71 12.96 3.38 -19.13
N SER A 72 12.27 4.43 -19.57
CA SER A 72 12.87 5.45 -20.45
C SER A 72 13.90 6.27 -19.66
N ILE A 73 15.09 6.47 -20.24
CA ILE A 73 16.20 7.17 -19.56
C ILE A 73 15.87 8.67 -19.39
N GLU A 74 15.16 9.25 -20.34
CA GLU A 74 14.68 10.64 -20.32
C GLU A 74 13.79 10.93 -19.10
N ASP A 75 12.87 10.03 -18.76
CA ASP A 75 11.97 10.23 -17.61
C ASP A 75 12.75 10.19 -16.29
N VAL A 76 13.73 9.29 -16.20
CA VAL A 76 14.59 9.15 -15.02
C VAL A 76 15.49 10.38 -14.88
N ASP A 77 16.12 10.86 -15.96
CA ASP A 77 16.99 12.04 -15.91
C ASP A 77 16.21 13.31 -15.54
N ASN A 78 14.99 13.47 -16.08
CA ASN A 78 14.10 14.56 -15.69
C ASN A 78 13.68 14.47 -14.21
N SER A 79 13.44 13.26 -13.69
CA SER A 79 13.14 13.06 -12.27
C SER A 79 14.33 13.42 -11.36
N ILE A 80 15.56 13.06 -11.76
CA ILE A 80 16.78 13.35 -11.01
C ILE A 80 17.06 14.86 -10.99
N LYS A 81 16.92 15.55 -12.13
CA LYS A 81 17.05 17.02 -12.20
C LYS A 81 16.02 17.73 -11.32
N ASN A 82 14.79 17.22 -11.28
CA ASN A 82 13.75 17.73 -10.38
C ASN A 82 14.05 17.48 -8.90
N LEU A 83 14.78 16.42 -8.55
CA LEU A 83 15.21 16.16 -7.17
C LEU A 83 16.42 17.03 -6.76
N GLN A 84 17.39 17.23 -7.67
CA GLN A 84 18.56 18.07 -7.41
C GLN A 84 18.18 19.54 -7.21
N SER A 85 17.23 20.06 -7.99
CA SER A 85 16.73 21.43 -7.82
C SER A 85 16.05 21.65 -6.46
N LYS A 86 15.36 20.64 -5.91
CA LYS A 86 14.78 20.71 -4.56
C LYS A 86 15.84 20.79 -3.46
N HIS A 87 16.95 20.06 -3.59
CA HIS A 87 18.03 20.06 -2.59
C HIS A 87 18.77 21.41 -2.48
N ILE A 88 18.79 22.21 -3.55
CA ILE A 88 19.45 23.54 -3.54
C ILE A 88 18.57 24.59 -2.84
N ILE A 89 17.25 24.42 -2.84
CA ILE A 89 16.31 25.37 -2.21
C ILE A 89 16.39 25.31 -0.67
N GLU A 90 16.77 24.16 -0.09
CA GLU A 90 16.92 24.02 1.36
C GLU A 90 18.19 24.70 1.93
N GLN A 91 19.19 25.02 1.11
CA GLN A 91 20.50 25.52 1.59
C GLN A 91 20.70 27.03 1.50
N HIS A 92 19.78 27.80 0.93
CA HIS A 92 19.96 29.24 0.73
C HIS A 92 18.86 30.07 1.40
N PHE A 93 18.97 30.29 2.72
CA PHE A 93 18.26 31.35 3.42
C PHE A 93 19.13 32.62 3.42
N PRO A 94 18.91 33.59 2.51
CA PRO A 94 19.54 34.89 2.65
C PRO A 94 18.93 35.63 3.85
N ASN A 95 19.79 36.00 4.80
CA ASN A 95 19.51 36.96 5.87
C ASN A 95 18.84 38.23 5.29
N LYS A 96 17.52 38.35 5.44
CA LYS A 96 16.80 39.59 5.14
C LYS A 96 15.68 39.83 6.16
N GLN A 97 16.00 40.75 7.09
CA GLN A 97 15.11 41.72 7.73
C GLN A 97 14.18 41.24 8.88
N LEU A 98 14.44 41.87 10.04
CA LEU A 98 13.93 41.62 11.40
C LEU A 98 12.43 41.93 11.64
N GLU A 99 11.62 42.15 10.60
CA GLU A 99 10.20 42.50 10.76
C GLU A 99 9.25 41.36 10.35
N GLY A 100 9.76 40.34 9.63
CA GLY A 100 9.08 39.07 9.40
C GLY A 100 9.52 37.95 10.36
N GLU A 101 10.43 38.24 11.30
CA GLU A 101 11.06 37.23 12.16
C GLU A 101 10.07 36.59 13.14
N LEU A 102 9.09 37.35 13.66
CA LEU A 102 8.07 36.80 14.56
C LEU A 102 7.12 35.84 13.81
N ASP A 103 6.65 36.23 12.64
CA ASP A 103 5.77 35.40 11.82
C ASP A 103 6.49 34.18 11.25
N THR A 104 7.76 34.32 10.87
CA THR A 104 8.61 33.20 10.45
C THR A 104 8.92 32.28 11.63
N TYR A 105 9.17 32.81 12.83
CA TYR A 105 9.36 32.02 14.05
C TYR A 105 8.07 31.28 14.46
N LEU A 106 6.91 31.93 14.38
CA LEU A 106 5.61 31.29 14.63
C LEU A 106 5.32 30.20 13.59
N ARG A 107 5.70 30.43 12.32
CA ARG A 107 5.61 29.41 11.26
C ARG A 107 6.54 28.23 11.50
N LEU A 108 7.78 28.48 11.90
CA LEU A 108 8.72 27.43 12.27
C LEU A 108 8.22 26.65 13.50
N LYS A 109 7.69 27.34 14.51
CA LYS A 109 7.14 26.68 15.71
C LYS A 109 5.89 25.85 15.44
N LYS A 110 4.98 26.28 14.56
CA LYS A 110 3.85 25.43 14.14
C LYS A 110 4.35 24.22 13.36
N ASP A 111 5.36 24.40 12.50
CA ASP A 111 5.86 23.32 11.65
C ASP A 111 6.61 22.28 12.50
N GLU A 112 7.40 22.72 13.48
CA GLU A 112 7.99 21.87 14.53
C GLU A 112 6.92 21.15 15.37
N ASN A 113 5.83 21.83 15.74
CA ASN A 113 4.74 21.21 16.49
C ASN A 113 3.99 20.15 15.66
N ILE A 114 3.76 20.44 14.37
CA ILE A 114 3.16 19.49 13.43
C ILE A 114 4.10 18.30 13.24
N LEU A 115 5.40 18.53 13.06
CA LEU A 115 6.38 17.47 12.85
C LEU A 115 6.51 16.56 14.07
N SER A 116 6.62 17.15 15.27
CA SER A 116 6.62 16.38 16.53
C SER A 116 5.31 15.63 16.78
N SER A 117 4.18 16.17 16.34
CA SER A 117 2.90 15.47 16.38
C SER A 117 2.87 14.28 15.41
N ILE A 118 3.39 14.44 14.20
CA ILE A 118 3.52 13.36 13.21
C ILE A 118 4.46 12.28 13.73
N GLU A 119 5.60 12.65 14.28
CA GLU A 119 6.56 11.70 14.86
C GLU A 119 5.96 10.92 16.02
N LYS A 120 5.25 11.61 16.92
CA LYS A 120 4.50 10.96 18.00
C LYS A 120 3.45 10.00 17.45
N LEU A 121 2.68 10.42 16.45
CA LEU A 121 1.68 9.57 15.80
C LEU A 121 2.32 8.35 15.12
N LEU A 122 3.47 8.52 14.46
CA LEU A 122 4.22 7.43 13.83
C LEU A 122 4.73 6.43 14.88
N SER A 123 5.32 6.92 15.97
CA SER A 123 5.79 6.09 17.08
C SER A 123 4.63 5.34 17.74
N THR A 124 3.50 6.02 17.96
CA THR A 124 2.29 5.38 18.52
C THR A 124 1.71 4.35 17.55
N ALA A 125 1.62 4.66 16.25
CA ALA A 125 1.11 3.73 15.25
C ALA A 125 2.01 2.50 15.08
N SER A 126 3.34 2.66 15.14
CA SER A 126 4.28 1.53 15.12
C SER A 126 4.10 0.63 16.34
N LYS A 127 3.98 1.23 17.54
CA LYS A 127 3.74 0.46 18.77
C LYS A 127 2.38 -0.22 18.78
N ASP A 128 1.35 0.43 18.24
CA ASP A 128 0.01 -0.13 18.11
C ASP A 128 -0.01 -1.28 17.11
N PHE A 129 0.73 -1.16 16.00
CA PHE A 129 0.95 -2.26 15.05
C PHE A 129 1.67 -3.44 15.71
N ASP A 130 2.74 -3.19 16.47
CA ASP A 130 3.47 -4.25 17.19
C ASP A 130 2.59 -4.92 18.27
N SER A 131 1.74 -4.15 18.95
CA SER A 131 0.74 -4.67 19.89
C SER A 131 -0.31 -5.52 19.18
N PHE A 132 -0.81 -5.06 18.03
CA PHE A 132 -1.75 -5.80 17.21
C PHE A 132 -1.15 -7.11 16.69
N VAL A 133 0.10 -7.06 16.19
CA VAL A 133 0.86 -8.23 15.75
C VAL A 133 1.05 -9.21 16.89
N SER A 134 1.56 -8.77 18.04
CA SER A 134 1.79 -9.67 19.18
C SER A 134 0.51 -10.30 19.73
N GLN A 135 -0.63 -9.60 19.66
CA GLN A 135 -1.92 -10.14 20.12
C GLN A 135 -2.56 -11.10 19.12
N ASN A 136 -2.47 -10.83 17.81
CA ASN A 136 -3.13 -11.64 16.78
C ASN A 136 -2.24 -12.77 16.26
N LEU A 137 -0.94 -12.54 16.04
CA LEU A 137 -0.03 -13.56 15.50
C LEU A 137 0.31 -14.67 16.49
N ASN A 138 0.24 -14.42 17.81
CA ASN A 138 0.45 -15.49 18.81
C ASN A 138 -0.70 -16.51 18.82
N LEU A 139 -1.92 -16.11 18.44
CA LEU A 139 -3.06 -17.01 18.28
C LEU A 139 -3.03 -17.72 16.92
N ASP A 140 -2.66 -17.00 15.86
CA ASP A 140 -2.65 -17.55 14.51
C ASP A 140 -1.45 -18.46 14.23
N TRP A 141 -0.29 -18.30 14.89
CA TRP A 141 0.89 -19.14 14.57
C TRP A 141 0.74 -20.60 14.99
N GLU A 142 0.11 -20.89 16.13
CA GLU A 142 -0.19 -22.28 16.53
C GLU A 142 -1.21 -22.91 15.57
N GLN A 143 -2.25 -22.16 15.22
CA GLN A 143 -3.34 -22.61 14.36
C GLN A 143 -2.89 -22.78 12.90
N HIS A 144 -2.08 -21.85 12.40
CA HIS A 144 -1.48 -21.90 11.07
C HIS A 144 -0.34 -22.92 11.01
N LYS A 145 0.44 -23.13 12.08
CA LYS A 145 1.39 -24.25 12.17
C LYS A 145 0.68 -25.59 12.07
N ASP A 146 -0.47 -25.75 12.73
CA ASP A 146 -1.26 -26.99 12.63
C ASP A 146 -1.89 -27.16 11.24
N GLU A 147 -2.38 -26.08 10.63
CA GLU A 147 -2.88 -26.07 9.24
C GLU A 147 -1.77 -26.36 8.22
N VAL A 148 -0.59 -25.78 8.39
CA VAL A 148 0.62 -26.06 7.61
C VAL A 148 1.06 -27.50 7.85
N ARG A 149 1.00 -28.04 9.07
CA ARG A 149 1.32 -29.46 9.35
C ARG A 149 0.32 -30.43 8.71
N GLU A 150 -0.95 -30.05 8.58
CA GLU A 150 -1.97 -30.81 7.86
C GLU A 150 -1.77 -30.70 6.33
N ASN A 151 -1.53 -29.49 5.81
CA ASN A 151 -1.28 -29.22 4.39
C ASN A 151 0.03 -29.82 3.88
N PHE A 152 1.09 -29.86 4.70
CA PHE A 152 2.34 -30.55 4.41
C PHE A 152 2.31 -32.05 4.80
N GLY A 153 1.14 -32.60 5.16
CA GLY A 153 0.96 -34.04 5.31
C GLY A 153 1.72 -34.69 6.47
N ILE A 154 2.28 -33.90 7.40
CA ILE A 154 3.05 -34.41 8.56
C ILE A 154 2.12 -35.08 9.59
N LEU A 155 0.80 -34.82 9.52
CA LEU A 155 -0.19 -35.43 10.42
C LEU A 155 -1.19 -36.40 9.77
N VAL A 156 -1.19 -36.60 8.44
CA VAL A 156 -2.11 -37.54 7.78
C VAL A 156 -1.87 -39.00 8.19
N LYS A 157 -0.71 -39.33 8.79
CA LYS A 157 -0.42 -40.70 9.26
C LYS A 157 -0.88 -41.04 10.69
N ARG A 158 -1.46 -40.12 11.48
CA ARG A 158 -1.88 -40.45 12.86
C ARG A 158 -3.39 -40.51 13.11
N LYS A 159 -4.24 -39.90 12.28
CA LYS A 159 -5.69 -39.82 12.53
C LYS A 159 -6.52 -40.99 11.95
N ASN A 160 -5.89 -41.99 11.34
CA ASN A 160 -6.56 -43.22 10.86
C ASN A 160 -6.47 -44.39 11.86
N MET A 161 -6.06 -44.16 13.11
CA MET A 161 -5.94 -45.22 14.14
C MET A 161 -6.76 -44.96 15.40
N ASP A 162 -7.71 -44.02 15.43
CA ASP A 162 -8.58 -43.80 16.59
C ASP A 162 -10.01 -43.37 16.19
N SER A 163 -10.68 -44.22 15.41
CA SER A 163 -12.14 -44.14 15.26
C SER A 163 -12.80 -45.07 16.28
N ASN A 164 -12.93 -44.61 17.53
CA ASN A 164 -13.99 -45.05 18.45
C ASN A 164 -13.94 -44.23 19.75
N LYS A 165 -14.73 -43.16 19.82
CA LYS A 165 -15.45 -42.75 21.05
C LYS A 165 -16.50 -41.69 20.75
N SER A 166 -17.70 -42.02 21.21
CA SER A 166 -18.96 -41.29 21.25
C SER A 166 -18.91 -39.87 21.81
N GLY A 167 -19.80 -38.99 21.35
CA GLY A 167 -20.22 -37.82 22.14
C GLY A 167 -20.95 -36.70 21.39
N PHE A 168 -22.26 -36.63 21.61
CA PHE A 168 -23.08 -35.41 21.71
C PHE A 168 -23.35 -34.55 20.45
N ARG A 169 -24.55 -34.69 19.88
CA ARG A 169 -25.16 -33.72 18.96
C ARG A 169 -25.75 -32.56 19.77
N SER A 170 -25.13 -31.38 19.71
CA SER A 170 -25.78 -30.13 20.13
C SER A 170 -26.68 -29.62 19.01
N VAL A 171 -27.94 -29.33 19.37
CA VAL A 171 -28.95 -28.75 18.51
C VAL A 171 -28.81 -27.24 18.57
N THR A 172 -28.29 -26.62 17.51
CA THR A 172 -28.47 -25.20 17.22
C THR A 172 -29.00 -25.06 15.79
N PRO A 173 -29.95 -24.14 15.52
CA PRO A 173 -30.61 -24.07 14.23
C PRO A 173 -29.64 -23.50 13.19
N ALA A 174 -29.24 -24.32 12.23
CA ALA A 174 -28.35 -23.91 11.15
C ALA A 174 -29.07 -22.95 10.19
N VAL A 175 -28.49 -21.76 10.02
CA VAL A 175 -28.79 -20.81 8.96
C VAL A 175 -28.64 -21.53 7.60
N PRO A 176 -29.53 -21.33 6.60
CA PRO A 176 -29.46 -22.08 5.35
C PRO A 176 -28.15 -21.78 4.62
N LYS A 177 -27.31 -22.80 4.45
CA LYS A 177 -26.09 -22.73 3.64
C LYS A 177 -26.48 -22.81 2.16
N TRP A 178 -26.48 -21.67 1.49
CA TRP A 178 -26.61 -21.60 0.03
C TRP A 178 -25.23 -21.79 -0.63
N GLY A 179 -25.10 -22.80 -1.51
CA GLY A 179 -23.93 -22.99 -2.38
C GLY A 179 -22.94 -24.05 -1.90
N GLY A 180 -22.92 -25.19 -2.60
CA GLY A 180 -21.93 -26.26 -2.40
C GLY A 180 -20.56 -25.92 -3.01
N ASN A 181 -19.53 -26.23 -2.24
CA ASN A 181 -18.11 -26.49 -2.54
C ASN A 181 -17.27 -25.56 -3.44
N ASN A 182 -17.83 -24.62 -4.20
CA ASN A 182 -17.06 -23.91 -5.24
C ASN A 182 -17.13 -22.38 -5.17
N ASN A 183 -17.95 -21.81 -4.27
CA ASN A 183 -18.12 -20.37 -4.12
C ASN A 183 -17.75 -19.91 -2.70
N SER A 184 -16.51 -20.15 -2.28
CA SER A 184 -15.96 -19.63 -1.01
C SER A 184 -15.61 -18.14 -1.07
N ILE A 185 -15.89 -17.46 -2.18
CA ILE A 185 -15.60 -16.03 -2.39
C ILE A 185 -16.34 -15.13 -1.38
N LEU A 186 -17.43 -15.61 -0.78
CA LEU A 186 -18.23 -14.86 0.20
C LEU A 186 -18.08 -15.36 1.65
N ASP A 187 -17.34 -16.45 1.86
CA ASP A 187 -17.09 -16.94 3.21
C ASP A 187 -15.88 -16.20 3.79
N SER A 188 -16.15 -15.23 4.65
CA SER A 188 -15.17 -14.44 5.39
C SER A 188 -14.19 -15.31 6.20
N SER A 189 -14.46 -16.62 6.36
CA SER A 189 -13.58 -17.57 7.01
C SER A 189 -12.55 -18.22 6.09
N SER A 190 -12.72 -18.14 4.77
CA SER A 190 -11.72 -18.60 3.80
C SER A 190 -10.90 -17.41 3.30
N GLY A 191 -9.58 -17.46 3.46
CA GLY A 191 -8.63 -16.34 3.38
C GLY A 191 -8.48 -15.59 2.06
N PHE A 192 -9.51 -15.51 1.20
CA PHE A 192 -9.49 -14.59 0.06
C PHE A 192 -9.98 -13.20 0.50
N ARG A 193 -9.13 -12.52 1.28
CA ARG A 193 -9.34 -11.10 1.60
C ARG A 193 -9.05 -10.29 0.34
N LEU A 194 -10.09 -9.97 -0.44
CA LEU A 194 -9.98 -9.03 -1.56
C LEU A 194 -9.35 -7.73 -1.07
N ASN A 195 -8.07 -7.53 -1.33
CA ASN A 195 -7.37 -6.32 -0.96
C ASN A 195 -7.40 -5.33 -2.12
N VAL A 196 -8.36 -4.43 -2.05
CA VAL A 196 -8.59 -3.38 -3.04
C VAL A 196 -7.38 -2.45 -3.19
N ASN A 197 -6.51 -2.37 -2.18
CA ASN A 197 -5.36 -1.46 -2.16
C ASN A 197 -4.08 -2.06 -2.75
N GLU A 198 -4.08 -3.34 -3.11
CA GLU A 198 -2.89 -4.00 -3.68
C GLU A 198 -2.59 -3.57 -5.11
N ASN A 199 -3.62 -3.23 -5.89
CA ASN A 199 -3.45 -2.91 -7.30
C ASN A 199 -4.22 -1.63 -7.65
N TYR A 200 -3.52 -0.66 -8.24
CA TYR A 200 -4.12 0.60 -8.70
C TYR A 200 -5.31 0.38 -9.66
N LEU A 201 -5.24 -0.63 -10.55
CA LEU A 201 -6.34 -0.96 -11.46
C LEU A 201 -7.55 -1.54 -10.72
N LEU A 202 -7.32 -2.36 -9.68
CA LEU A 202 -8.41 -2.87 -8.83
C LEU A 202 -9.02 -1.74 -8.01
N ARG A 203 -8.19 -0.81 -7.51
CA ARG A 203 -8.62 0.37 -6.77
C ARG A 203 -9.48 1.30 -7.64
N ASP A 204 -9.06 1.56 -8.87
CA ASP A 204 -9.82 2.39 -9.82
C ASP A 204 -11.14 1.73 -10.23
N LYS A 205 -11.15 0.41 -10.47
CA LYS A 205 -12.41 -0.35 -10.66
C LYS A 205 -13.30 -0.25 -9.44
N PHE A 206 -12.77 -0.47 -8.25
CA PHE A 206 -13.51 -0.36 -6.99
C PHE A 206 -14.11 1.04 -6.81
N GLU A 207 -13.35 2.09 -7.08
CA GLU A 207 -13.85 3.46 -6.94
C GLU A 207 -15.00 3.75 -7.91
N ARG A 208 -14.92 3.27 -9.15
CA ARG A 208 -16.04 3.36 -10.11
C ARG A 208 -17.29 2.64 -9.61
N TYR A 209 -17.16 1.42 -9.11
CA TYR A 209 -18.28 0.70 -8.50
C TYR A 209 -18.84 1.43 -7.27
N ALA A 210 -17.97 1.95 -6.40
CA ALA A 210 -18.37 2.68 -5.21
C ALA A 210 -19.15 3.96 -5.55
N LYS A 211 -18.76 4.69 -6.60
CA LYS A 211 -19.48 5.88 -7.10
C LYS A 211 -20.90 5.52 -7.54
N ILE A 212 -21.08 4.44 -8.29
CA ILE A 212 -22.40 3.96 -8.75
C ILE A 212 -23.27 3.57 -7.54
N ILE A 213 -22.72 2.81 -6.59
CA ILE A 213 -23.46 2.38 -5.39
C ILE A 213 -23.80 3.57 -4.49
N HIS A 214 -22.91 4.56 -4.38
CA HIS A 214 -23.20 5.80 -3.65
C HIS A 214 -24.35 6.59 -4.31
N ALA A 215 -24.31 6.75 -5.64
CA ALA A 215 -25.41 7.38 -6.39
C ALA A 215 -26.73 6.63 -6.22
N PHE A 216 -26.68 5.29 -6.24
CA PHE A 216 -27.85 4.44 -5.96
C PHE A 216 -28.38 4.66 -4.54
N ASN A 217 -27.53 4.68 -3.53
CA ASN A 217 -27.94 4.91 -2.14
C ASN A 217 -28.58 6.29 -1.97
N ASN A 218 -28.04 7.32 -2.62
CA ASN A 218 -28.63 8.66 -2.62
C ASN A 218 -30.01 8.66 -3.28
N ALA A 219 -30.16 7.98 -4.42
CA ALA A 219 -31.45 7.85 -5.07
C ALA A 219 -32.47 7.12 -4.19
N ARG A 220 -32.04 6.06 -3.47
CA ARG A 220 -32.90 5.36 -2.49
C ARG A 220 -33.34 6.25 -1.34
N GLN A 221 -32.45 7.10 -0.82
CA GLN A 221 -32.79 8.06 0.24
C GLN A 221 -33.82 9.09 -0.24
N VAL A 222 -33.68 9.57 -1.48
CA VAL A 222 -34.61 10.52 -2.11
C VAL A 222 -35.86 9.84 -2.68
N ARG A 223 -35.96 8.50 -2.57
CA ARG A 223 -37.02 7.66 -3.17
C ARG A 223 -37.22 7.92 -4.67
N ARG A 224 -36.12 8.08 -5.40
CA ARG A 224 -36.11 8.16 -6.85
C ARG A 224 -35.71 6.81 -7.45
N ASP A 225 -36.27 6.53 -8.63
CA ASP A 225 -35.89 5.37 -9.42
C ASP A 225 -34.48 5.57 -9.97
N PHE A 226 -33.60 4.59 -9.75
CA PHE A 226 -32.23 4.60 -10.25
C PHE A 226 -31.98 3.33 -11.06
N PRO A 227 -31.69 3.45 -12.37
CA PRO A 227 -31.45 2.30 -13.24
C PRO A 227 -30.03 1.74 -13.02
N LEU A 228 -29.82 1.09 -11.87
CA LEU A 228 -28.53 0.53 -11.45
C LEU A 228 -27.89 -0.37 -12.52
N VAL A 229 -28.72 -1.21 -13.15
CA VAL A 229 -28.26 -2.18 -14.16
C VAL A 229 -27.67 -1.47 -15.39
N ASN A 230 -28.26 -0.36 -15.83
CA ASN A 230 -27.77 0.38 -16.99
C ASN A 230 -26.43 1.07 -16.71
N GLU A 231 -26.25 1.60 -15.49
CA GLU A 231 -24.99 2.23 -15.05
C GLU A 231 -23.86 1.21 -14.90
N ILE A 232 -24.16 -0.01 -14.46
CA ILE A 232 -23.15 -1.07 -14.41
C ILE A 232 -22.78 -1.53 -15.81
N ILE A 233 -23.75 -1.66 -16.72
CA ILE A 233 -23.50 -2.02 -18.13
C ILE A 233 -22.62 -0.96 -18.82
N SER A 234 -22.90 0.34 -18.63
CA SER A 234 -22.09 1.41 -19.23
C SER A 234 -20.63 1.37 -18.75
N MET A 235 -20.40 1.04 -17.47
CA MET A 235 -19.06 0.88 -16.91
C MET A 235 -18.33 -0.36 -17.46
N LEU A 236 -19.04 -1.48 -17.59
CA LEU A 236 -18.49 -2.73 -18.14
C LEU A 236 -18.13 -2.59 -19.63
N ASN A 237 -18.90 -1.82 -20.40
CA ASN A 237 -18.58 -1.51 -21.81
C ASN A 237 -17.24 -0.78 -21.96
N SER A 238 -16.89 0.08 -21.00
CA SER A 238 -15.60 0.78 -20.99
C SER A 238 -14.41 -0.13 -20.66
N SER A 239 -14.66 -1.33 -20.13
CA SER A 239 -13.63 -2.23 -19.61
C SER A 239 -13.50 -3.45 -20.52
N GLY A 240 -12.62 -3.41 -21.53
CA GLY A 240 -12.46 -4.40 -22.60
C GLY A 240 -11.91 -5.80 -22.22
N ASP A 241 -12.26 -6.31 -21.03
CA ASP A 241 -11.86 -7.63 -20.54
C ASP A 241 -12.85 -8.71 -21.01
N SER A 242 -12.35 -9.89 -21.39
CA SER A 242 -13.20 -11.00 -21.87
C SER A 242 -14.14 -11.53 -20.78
N LYS A 243 -13.70 -11.49 -19.52
CA LYS A 243 -14.55 -11.80 -18.36
C LYS A 243 -15.65 -10.76 -18.15
N ASN A 244 -15.36 -9.48 -18.44
CA ASN A 244 -16.37 -8.42 -18.36
C ASN A 244 -17.47 -8.62 -19.40
N ARG A 245 -17.19 -9.23 -20.55
CA ARG A 245 -18.22 -9.59 -21.53
C ARG A 245 -19.22 -10.60 -20.96
N GLN A 246 -18.76 -11.67 -20.31
CA GLN A 246 -19.65 -12.64 -19.68
C GLN A 246 -20.48 -12.02 -18.55
N ILE A 247 -19.84 -11.17 -17.74
CA ILE A 247 -20.52 -10.43 -16.67
C ILE A 247 -21.55 -9.47 -17.27
N MET A 248 -21.23 -8.79 -18.38
CA MET A 248 -22.14 -7.88 -19.07
C MET A 248 -23.38 -8.59 -19.62
N GLU A 249 -23.22 -9.76 -20.27
CA GLU A 249 -24.37 -10.60 -20.69
C GLU A 249 -25.26 -10.95 -19.50
N SER A 250 -24.66 -11.25 -18.34
CA SER A 250 -25.40 -11.53 -17.11
C SER A 250 -26.20 -10.31 -16.64
N TRP A 251 -25.66 -9.11 -16.78
CA TRP A 251 -26.39 -7.87 -16.48
C TRP A 251 -27.48 -7.54 -17.50
N TYR A 252 -27.32 -7.89 -18.77
CA TYR A 252 -28.38 -7.77 -19.77
C TYR A 252 -29.57 -8.68 -19.46
N VAL A 253 -29.32 -9.92 -19.04
CA VAL A 253 -30.35 -10.83 -18.53
C VAL A 253 -31.10 -10.18 -17.35
N LEU A 254 -30.37 -9.63 -16.38
CA LEU A 254 -30.97 -8.97 -15.21
C LEU A 254 -31.82 -7.74 -15.59
N ARG A 255 -31.41 -6.98 -16.60
CA ARG A 255 -32.19 -5.85 -17.13
C ARG A 255 -33.54 -6.30 -17.69
N ASP A 256 -33.54 -7.36 -18.49
CA ASP A 256 -34.75 -7.90 -19.10
C ASP A 256 -35.69 -8.50 -18.02
N ILE A 257 -35.12 -9.16 -17.01
CA ILE A 257 -35.88 -9.64 -15.83
C ILE A 257 -36.51 -8.49 -15.03
N CYS A 258 -35.79 -7.40 -14.79
CA CYS A 258 -36.33 -6.25 -14.04
C CYS A 258 -37.44 -5.50 -14.80
N THR A 259 -37.46 -5.57 -16.12
CA THR A 259 -38.46 -4.89 -16.95
C THR A 259 -39.70 -5.75 -17.22
N SER A 260 -39.57 -7.07 -17.11
CA SER A 260 -40.67 -8.02 -17.32
C SER A 260 -41.56 -8.20 -16.08
N LYS A 261 -42.88 -8.10 -16.27
CA LYS A 261 -43.90 -8.30 -15.21
C LYS A 261 -44.30 -9.76 -14.98
N VAL A 262 -43.74 -10.72 -15.73
CA VAL A 262 -44.18 -12.12 -15.74
C VAL A 262 -43.46 -12.91 -14.67
N ASP A 263 -44.08 -13.36 -13.58
CA ASP A 263 -43.35 -13.95 -12.43
C ASP A 263 -42.65 -15.31 -12.69
N ASP A 264 -42.96 -16.01 -13.79
CA ASP A 264 -42.36 -17.29 -14.10
C ASP A 264 -40.95 -17.16 -14.72
N VAL A 265 -39.95 -17.72 -14.04
CA VAL A 265 -38.55 -17.73 -14.44
C VAL A 265 -38.33 -18.48 -15.76
N VAL A 266 -39.07 -19.57 -15.99
CA VAL A 266 -38.90 -20.41 -17.19
C VAL A 266 -39.38 -19.68 -18.44
N ILE A 267 -40.50 -18.97 -18.32
CA ILE A 267 -41.05 -18.18 -19.44
C ILE A 267 -40.13 -16.99 -19.72
N ARG A 268 -39.61 -16.32 -18.67
CA ARG A 268 -38.65 -15.21 -18.81
C ARG A 268 -37.38 -15.63 -19.54
N SER A 269 -36.77 -16.75 -19.14
CA SER A 269 -35.53 -17.20 -19.76
C SER A 269 -35.73 -17.59 -21.22
N ARG A 270 -36.86 -18.21 -21.55
CA ARG A 270 -37.23 -18.52 -22.94
C ARG A 270 -37.39 -17.26 -23.79
N LEU A 271 -38.15 -16.28 -23.30
CA LEU A 271 -38.36 -15.00 -24.01
C LEU A 271 -37.05 -14.24 -24.23
N TYR A 272 -36.15 -14.24 -23.24
CA TYR A 272 -34.83 -13.63 -23.38
C TYR A 272 -34.01 -14.31 -24.49
N LEU A 273 -33.96 -15.65 -24.51
CA LEU A 273 -33.23 -16.39 -25.54
C LEU A 273 -33.84 -16.22 -26.93
N GLU A 274 -35.16 -16.19 -27.04
CA GLU A 274 -35.86 -15.87 -28.29
C GLU A 274 -35.48 -14.49 -28.79
N LYS A 275 -35.47 -13.47 -27.92
CA LYS A 275 -35.07 -12.10 -28.27
C LYS A 275 -33.58 -12.01 -28.66
N GLN A 276 -32.70 -12.68 -27.92
CA GLN A 276 -31.27 -12.74 -28.24
C GLN A 276 -31.04 -13.41 -29.60
N PHE A 277 -31.81 -14.45 -29.92
CA PHE A 277 -31.74 -15.11 -31.22
C PHE A 277 -32.26 -14.22 -32.35
N MET A 278 -33.34 -13.46 -32.13
CA MET A 278 -33.84 -12.49 -33.12
C MET A 278 -32.81 -11.39 -33.40
N GLU A 279 -32.18 -10.83 -32.36
CA GLU A 279 -31.11 -9.82 -32.51
C GLU A 279 -29.86 -10.36 -33.23
N TYR A 280 -29.63 -11.67 -33.22
CA TYR A 280 -28.55 -12.29 -33.99
C TYR A 280 -28.90 -12.52 -35.46
N ILE A 281 -30.19 -12.64 -35.78
CA ILE A 281 -30.68 -12.85 -37.15
C ILE A 281 -30.81 -11.51 -37.91
N ASP A 282 -31.19 -10.44 -37.21
CA ASP A 282 -31.27 -9.07 -37.75
C ASP A 282 -29.90 -8.43 -37.99
#